data_AF-A0A239I4W1-F1
#
_entry.id   AF-A0A239I4W1-F1
#
_cell.length_a   1.000
_cell.length_b   1.000
_cell.length_c   1.000
_cell.angle_alpha   90.00
_cell.angle_beta   90.00
_cell.angle_gamma   90.00
#
_symmetry.space_group_name_H-M   'P 1'
#
loop_
_entity.id
_entity.type
_entity.pdbx_description
1 polymer ?
#
loop_
_entity_poly.entity_id
_entity_poly.type
_entity_poly.pdbx_seq_one_letter_code
_entity_poly.pdbx_strand_id
1 'polypeptide(L)' 'MSPAPADPAAEFRAELIRWAARDQGNDTRDELLRLRDLVEQARTAGVDLAPIVAEVAELSSTEDRYGMGSTRDLLLRLL' A
#
# COMPACT_ATOMS: atom_id res chain seq x y z
N MET A 1 -26.99 -0.82 -14.00
CA MET A 1 -25.92 -1.81 -13.78
C MET A 1 -25.36 -1.51 -12.40
N SER A 2 -25.75 -2.26 -11.37
CA SER A 2 -25.13 -2.09 -10.04
C SER A 2 -23.69 -2.56 -10.12
N PRO A 3 -22.70 -1.84 -9.56
CA PRO A 3 -21.37 -2.39 -9.45
C PRO A 3 -21.45 -3.69 -8.65
N ALA A 4 -20.68 -4.70 -9.06
CA ALA A 4 -20.50 -5.92 -8.29
C ALA A 4 -20.12 -5.54 -6.84
N PRO A 5 -20.49 -6.35 -5.82
CA PRO A 5 -19.99 -6.12 -4.47
C PRO A 5 -18.47 -5.98 -4.55
N ALA A 6 -17.97 -4.85 -4.06
CA ALA A 6 -16.56 -4.54 -3.95
C ALA A 6 -15.83 -5.72 -3.32
N ASP A 7 -14.88 -6.33 -4.03
CA ASP A 7 -13.94 -7.27 -3.44
C ASP A 7 -12.89 -6.44 -2.68
N PRO A 8 -12.93 -6.40 -1.33
CA PRO A 8 -12.08 -5.50 -0.56
C PRO A 8 -10.59 -5.80 -0.74
N ALA A 9 -10.24 -7.06 -1.05
CA ALA A 9 -8.86 -7.45 -1.34
C ALA A 9 -8.39 -6.89 -2.69
N ALA A 10 -9.24 -6.95 -3.72
CA ALA A 10 -8.93 -6.37 -5.02
C ALA A 10 -8.81 -4.84 -4.95
N GLU A 11 -9.69 -4.18 -4.19
CA GLU A 11 -9.62 -2.73 -3.97
C GLU A 11 -8.37 -2.31 -3.21
N PHE A 12 -8.05 -3.02 -2.12
CA PHE A 12 -6.83 -2.78 -1.36
C PHE A 12 -5.58 -2.94 -2.23
N ARG A 13 -5.48 -4.03 -3.00
CA ARG A 13 -4.36 -4.25 -3.95
C ARG A 13 -4.24 -3.08 -4.94
N ALA A 14 -5.35 -2.66 -5.54
CA ALA A 14 -5.34 -1.60 -6.55
C ALA A 14 -4.91 -0.24 -5.97
N GLU A 15 -5.38 0.14 -4.78
CA GLU A 15 -4.94 1.35 -4.09
C GLU A 15 -3.49 1.26 -3.62
N LEU A 16 -3.04 0.09 -3.13
CA LEU A 16 -1.66 -0.11 -2.68
C LEU A 16 -0.67 0.02 -3.85
N ILE A 17 -1.01 -0.52 -5.04
CA ILE A 17 -0.22 -0.32 -6.26
C ILE A 17 -0.17 1.16 -6.64
N ARG A 18 -1.32 1.87 -6.59
CA ARG A 18 -1.35 3.32 -6.87
C ARG A 18 -0.49 4.11 -5.89
N TRP A 19 -0.48 3.74 -4.62
CA TRP A 19 0.37 4.34 -3.60
C TRP A 19 1.85 4.06 -3.89
N ALA A 20 2.22 2.80 -4.12
CA ALA A 20 3.60 2.40 -4.40
C ALA A 20 4.17 3.07 -5.66
N ALA A 21 3.34 3.26 -6.70
CA ALA A 21 3.74 3.93 -7.94
C ALA A 21 4.07 5.43 -7.78
N ARG A 22 3.60 6.08 -6.70
CA ARG A 22 4.02 7.46 -6.37
C ARG A 22 5.45 7.53 -5.83
N ASP A 23 5.97 6.39 -5.38
CA ASP A 23 7.36 6.19 -4.96
C ASP A 23 7.88 7.31 -4.03
N GLN A 24 7.34 7.32 -2.82
CA GLN A 24 7.58 8.30 -1.73
C GLN A 24 6.99 9.70 -1.93
N GLY A 25 6.41 10.00 -3.09
CA GLY A 25 5.68 11.24 -3.36
C GLY A 25 6.54 12.50 -3.19
N ASN A 26 5.89 13.67 -3.10
CA ASN A 26 6.56 14.93 -2.80
C ASN A 26 6.59 15.26 -1.29
N ASP A 27 5.70 14.64 -0.52
CA ASP A 27 5.70 14.67 0.95
C ASP A 27 5.47 13.25 1.48
N THR A 28 6.56 12.62 1.91
CA THR A 28 6.55 11.24 2.40
C THR A 28 5.68 11.07 3.65
N ARG A 29 5.47 12.13 4.46
CA ARG A 29 4.65 12.02 5.68
C ARG A 29 3.17 11.80 5.34
N ASP A 30 2.65 12.57 4.40
CA ASP A 30 1.26 12.45 3.95
C ASP A 30 1.02 11.09 3.28
N GLU A 31 1.99 10.61 2.51
CA GLU A 31 1.92 9.28 1.92
C GLU A 31 1.90 8.18 2.99
N LEU A 32 2.68 8.31 4.08
CA LEU A 32 2.64 7.35 5.19
C LEU A 32 1.31 7.36 5.96
N LEU A 33 0.71 8.55 6.17
CA LEU A 33 -0.62 8.65 6.78
C LEU A 33 -1.68 7.99 5.89
N ARG A 34 -1.63 8.22 4.57
CA ARG A 34 -2.51 7.56 3.61
C ARG A 34 -2.34 6.04 3.60
N LEU A 35 -1.10 5.55 3.67
CA LEU A 35 -0.80 4.11 3.73
C LEU A 35 -1.41 3.48 4.98
N ARG A 36 -1.26 4.13 6.15
CA ARG A 36 -1.87 3.69 7.41
C ARG A 36 -3.39 3.58 7.26
N ASP A 37 -4.04 4.63 6.77
CA ASP A 37 -5.51 4.64 6.65
C ASP A 37 -6.00 3.55 5.69
N LEU A 38 -5.28 3.30 4.60
CA LEU A 38 -5.59 2.22 3.64
C LEU A 38 -5.48 0.83 4.29
N VAL A 39 -4.41 0.60 5.06
CA VAL A 39 -4.19 -0.66 5.80
C VAL A 39 -5.27 -0.88 6.85
N GLU A 40 -5.65 0.16 7.60
CA GLU A 40 -6.71 0.08 8.62
C GLU A 40 -8.08 -0.23 8.02
N GLN A 41 -8.42 0.38 6.87
CA GLN A 41 -9.65 0.09 6.14
C GLN A 41 -9.70 -1.36 5.66
N ALA A 42 -8.64 -1.85 5.02
CA ALA A 42 -8.57 -3.23 4.53
C ALA A 42 -8.60 -4.25 5.68
N ARG A 43 -7.91 -3.97 6.79
CA ARG A 43 -7.97 -4.79 8.01
C ARG A 43 -9.39 -4.86 8.56
N THR A 44 -10.09 -3.73 8.62
CA THR A 44 -11.48 -3.65 9.10
C THR A 44 -12.44 -4.44 8.20
N ALA A 45 -12.15 -4.49 6.90
CA ALA A 45 -12.88 -5.29 5.92
C ALA A 45 -12.52 -6.80 5.95
N GLY A 46 -11.61 -7.24 6.82
CA GLY A 46 -11.21 -8.65 6.94
C GLY A 46 -10.26 -9.13 5.85
N VAL A 47 -9.58 -8.22 5.15
CA VAL A 47 -8.60 -8.56 4.11
C VAL A 47 -7.35 -9.16 4.76
N ASP A 48 -6.89 -10.29 4.22
CA ASP A 48 -5.54 -10.81 4.52
C ASP A 48 -4.51 -9.94 3.78
N LEU A 49 -3.89 -9.03 4.52
CA LEU A 49 -2.99 -8.01 3.98
C LEU A 49 -1.65 -8.61 3.54
N ALA A 50 -1.16 -9.63 4.25
CA ALA A 50 0.20 -10.13 4.11
C ALA A 50 0.57 -10.54 2.67
N PRO A 51 -0.23 -11.37 1.97
CA PRO A 51 0.11 -11.76 0.59
C PRO A 51 0.10 -10.56 -0.37
N ILE A 52 -0.80 -9.60 -0.17
CA ILE A 52 -0.94 -8.43 -1.05
C ILE A 52 0.21 -7.45 -0.83
N VAL A 53 0.56 -7.17 0.44
CA VAL A 53 1.68 -6.29 0.79
C VAL A 53 3.00 -6.88 0.30
N ALA A 54 3.21 -8.20 0.46
CA ALA A 54 4.42 -8.86 -0.04
C ALA A 54 4.52 -8.79 -1.58
N GLU A 55 3.42 -9.03 -2.29
CA GLU A 55 3.36 -8.92 -3.76
C GLU A 55 3.74 -7.51 -4.23
N VAL A 56 3.15 -6.47 -3.64
CA VAL A 56 3.42 -5.08 -4.03
C VAL A 56 4.82 -4.64 -3.61
N ALA A 57 5.33 -5.11 -2.46
CA ALA A 57 6.70 -4.83 -2.02
C ALA A 57 7.74 -5.36 -3.00
N GLU A 58 7.54 -6.54 -3.58
CA GLU A 58 8.44 -7.10 -4.61
C GLU A 58 8.47 -6.28 -5.90
N LEU A 59 7.38 -5.60 -6.24
CA LEU A 59 7.28 -4.72 -7.41
C LEU A 59 7.78 -3.29 -7.13
N SER A 60 8.03 -2.95 -5.87
CA SER A 60 8.31 -1.59 -5.44
C SER A 60 9.78 -1.23 -5.53
N SER A 61 10.04 0.08 -5.71
CA SER A 61 11.39 0.63 -5.75
C SER A 61 12.17 0.32 -4.47
N THR A 62 13.46 0.07 -4.65
CA THR A 62 14.48 -0.04 -3.59
C THR A 62 15.26 1.27 -3.38
N GLU A 63 14.90 2.35 -4.08
CA GLU A 63 15.54 3.65 -3.90
C GLU A 63 15.06 4.33 -2.60
N ASP A 64 15.99 4.82 -1.79
CA ASP A 64 15.68 5.63 -0.60
C ASP A 64 15.98 7.11 -0.89
N ARG A 65 15.00 7.82 -1.44
CA ARG A 65 15.18 9.20 -1.93
C ARG A 65 15.29 10.22 -0.80
N TYR A 66 14.65 9.93 0.32
CA TYR A 66 14.49 10.89 1.43
C TYR A 66 15.08 10.40 2.76
N GLY A 67 15.77 9.25 2.79
CA GLY A 67 16.43 8.71 3.98
C GLY A 67 15.49 8.02 4.97
N MET A 68 14.30 7.60 4.52
CA MET A 68 13.25 6.98 5.35
C MET A 68 13.12 5.47 5.08
N GLY A 69 13.95 4.93 4.19
CA GLY A 69 13.83 3.61 3.60
C GLY A 69 13.08 3.66 2.26
N SER A 70 13.31 2.66 1.43
CA SER A 70 12.66 2.55 0.12
C SER A 70 11.17 2.24 0.22
N THR A 71 10.40 2.42 -0.87
CA THR A 71 8.99 2.02 -0.92
C THR A 71 8.82 0.54 -0.56
N ARG A 72 9.72 -0.33 -1.04
CA ARG A 72 9.78 -1.74 -0.62
C ARG A 72 9.96 -1.89 0.88
N ASP A 73 10.94 -1.21 1.48
CA ASP A 73 11.20 -1.31 2.93
C ASP A 73 10.03 -0.81 3.77
N LEU A 74 9.36 0.25 3.32
CA LEU A 74 8.18 0.80 3.98
C LEU A 74 7.02 -0.20 3.97
N LEU A 75 6.79 -0.88 2.85
CA LEU A 75 5.75 -1.92 2.74
C LEU A 75 6.08 -3.14 3.59
N LEU A 76 7.33 -3.61 3.60
CA LEU A 76 7.74 -4.77 4.39
C LEU A 76 7.65 -4.55 5.90
N ARG A 77 7.67 -3.29 6.38
CA ARG A 77 7.43 -2.95 7.80
C ARG A 77 5.97 -3.09 8.23
N LEU A 78 5.04 -3.30 7.30
CA LEU A 78 3.62 -3.52 7.60
C LEU A 78 3.28 -4.99 7.91
N LEU A 79 4.18 -5.91 7.58
CA LEU A 79 4.09 -7.35 7.87
C LEU A 79 4.54 -7.61 9.32
#